data_AF-A0A7Y5BYU3-F1
#
_entry.id   AF-A0A7Y5BYU3-F1
#
_cell.length_a   1.000
_cell.length_b   1.000
_cell.length_c   1.000
_cell.angle_alpha   90.00
_cell.angle_beta   90.00
_cell.angle_gamma   90.00
#
_symmetry.space_group_name_H-M   'P 1'
#
loop_
_entity.id
_entity.type
_entity.pdbx_description
1 polymer ?
#
loop_
_entity_poly.entity_id
_entity_poly.type
_entity_poly.pdbx_seq_one_letter_code
_entity_poly.pdbx_strand_id
1 'polypeptide(L)'
;TGQVRVPPEAYRENLQTFQTLFAQEQIPVLFVTAPTAHGHLGVYEDLIRRQFAADAESVLTWHAAYNEIAREVAGENLVEVAHNIEALETEEIRALVQADGVHPTHAGTEAIARWVCEGVKQVLP
;
A
#
# COMPACT_ATOMS: atom_id res chain seq x y z
N THR A 1 -3.45 -1.55 -23.81
CA THR A 1 -3.61 -2.60 -22.77
C THR A 1 -2.70 -2.25 -21.62
N GLY A 2 -3.24 -2.08 -20.41
CA GLY A 2 -2.40 -2.00 -19.21
C GLY A 2 -1.74 -3.35 -18.98
N GLN A 3 -0.41 -3.40 -18.89
CA GLN A 3 0.33 -4.63 -18.61
C GLN A 3 0.72 -4.63 -17.14
N VAL A 4 0.44 -5.75 -16.45
CA VAL A 4 0.94 -5.98 -15.10
C VAL A 4 2.47 -5.92 -15.13
N ARG A 5 3.05 -4.93 -14.44
CA ARG A 5 4.50 -4.70 -14.43
C ARG A 5 5.25 -5.78 -13.65
N VAL A 6 4.68 -6.24 -12.54
CA VAL A 6 5.24 -7.29 -11.68
C VAL A 6 4.14 -8.30 -11.40
N PRO A 7 4.19 -9.54 -11.92
CA PRO A 7 3.15 -10.53 -11.64
C PRO A 7 2.90 -10.73 -10.13
N PRO A 8 1.67 -11.01 -9.67
CA PRO A 8 1.35 -11.19 -8.26
C PRO A 8 2.25 -12.20 -7.53
N GLU A 9 2.49 -13.37 -8.14
CA GLU A 9 3.37 -14.39 -7.55
C GLU A 9 4.83 -13.90 -7.45
N ALA A 10 5.34 -13.19 -8.45
CA ALA A 10 6.68 -12.61 -8.39
C ALA A 10 6.78 -11.54 -7.29
N TYR A 11 5.73 -10.76 -7.06
CA TYR A 11 5.66 -9.81 -5.96
C TYR A 11 5.68 -10.52 -4.60
N ARG A 12 4.88 -11.57 -4.44
CA ARG A 12 4.86 -12.43 -3.24
C ARG A 12 6.24 -13.01 -2.94
N GLU A 13 6.87 -13.62 -3.94
CA GLU A 13 8.21 -14.20 -3.82
C GLU A 13 9.25 -13.14 -3.39
N ASN A 14 9.16 -11.92 -3.92
CA ASN A 14 10.05 -10.83 -3.52
C ASN A 14 9.88 -10.44 -2.06
N LEU A 15 8.64 -10.30 -1.57
CA LEU A 15 8.39 -9.96 -0.16
C LEU A 15 8.90 -11.06 0.80
N GLN A 16 8.64 -12.33 0.46
CA GLN A 16 9.13 -13.48 1.23
C GLN A 16 10.66 -13.57 1.23
N THR A 17 11.28 -13.22 0.09
CA THR A 17 12.74 -13.14 -0.03
C THR A 17 13.31 -12.09 0.91
N PHE A 18 12.68 -10.90 1.02
CA PHE A 18 13.12 -9.89 1.99
C PHE A 18 13.05 -10.39 3.43
N GLN A 19 11.93 -11.00 3.85
CA GLN A 19 11.83 -11.60 5.19
C GLN A 19 12.96 -12.58 5.46
N THR A 20 13.21 -13.50 4.51
CA THR A 20 14.24 -14.53 4.66
C THR A 20 15.63 -13.93 4.80
N LEU A 21 15.97 -12.96 3.94
CA LEU A 21 17.28 -12.32 3.94
C LEU A 21 17.53 -11.52 5.23
N PHE A 22 16.55 -10.72 5.68
CA PHE A 22 16.72 -9.90 6.88
C PHE A 22 16.67 -10.73 8.17
N ALA A 23 15.91 -11.83 8.20
CA ALA A 23 15.89 -12.75 9.33
C ALA A 23 17.25 -13.40 9.58
N GLN A 24 18.03 -13.70 8.53
CA GLN A 24 19.39 -14.24 8.66
C GLN A 24 20.33 -13.27 9.39
N GLU A 25 20.10 -11.98 9.25
CA GLU A 25 20.86 -10.90 9.89
C GLU A 25 20.21 -10.41 11.19
N GLN A 26 19.16 -11.10 11.69
CA GLN A 26 18.40 -10.72 12.88
C GLN A 26 17.80 -9.31 12.80
N ILE A 27 17.49 -8.84 11.58
CA ILE A 27 16.86 -7.55 11.33
C ILE A 27 15.35 -7.77 11.21
N PRO A 28 14.53 -7.16 12.10
CA PRO A 28 13.08 -7.26 11.99
C PRO A 28 12.58 -6.53 10.74
N VAL A 29 11.62 -7.13 10.04
CA VAL A 29 10.99 -6.56 8.85
C VAL A 29 9.57 -6.15 9.20
N LEU A 30 9.25 -4.88 8.97
CA LEU A 30 7.90 -4.33 9.06
C LEU A 30 7.42 -4.01 7.64
N PHE A 31 6.32 -4.61 7.22
CA PHE A 31 5.69 -4.29 5.95
C PHE A 31 4.66 -3.17 6.12
N VAL A 32 4.42 -2.44 5.04
CA VAL A 32 3.47 -1.33 4.99
C VAL A 32 2.62 -1.51 3.73
N THR A 33 1.30 -1.53 3.87
CA THR A 33 0.42 -1.58 2.68
C THR A 33 0.49 -0.29 1.89
N ALA A 34 0.28 -0.37 0.58
CA ALA A 34 0.21 0.83 -0.25
C ALA A 34 -1.04 1.66 0.13
N PRO A 35 -0.92 2.99 0.31
CA PRO A 35 -2.07 3.85 0.54
C PRO A 35 -3.10 3.72 -0.58
N THR A 36 -4.39 3.76 -0.25
CA THR A 36 -5.43 3.92 -1.26
C THR A 36 -6.62 4.71 -0.73
N ALA A 37 -7.15 5.56 -1.59
CA ALA A 37 -8.38 6.31 -1.40
C ALA A 37 -9.37 6.08 -2.55
N HIS A 38 -9.12 5.07 -3.40
CA HIS A 38 -9.92 4.87 -4.61
C HIS A 38 -11.40 4.57 -4.33
N GLY A 39 -11.73 3.94 -3.19
CA GLY A 39 -13.11 3.72 -2.76
C GLY A 39 -13.89 5.01 -2.51
N HIS A 40 -13.20 6.12 -2.21
CA HIS A 40 -13.81 7.41 -1.87
C HIS A 40 -13.63 8.47 -2.96
N LEU A 41 -12.45 8.51 -3.59
CA LEU A 41 -12.08 9.53 -4.56
C LEU A 41 -12.19 9.06 -6.01
N GLY A 42 -12.43 7.76 -6.23
CA GLY A 42 -12.37 7.13 -7.54
C GLY A 42 -10.93 6.86 -7.99
N VAL A 43 -10.82 6.22 -9.16
CA VAL A 43 -9.54 5.96 -9.81
C VAL A 43 -9.13 7.16 -10.65
N TYR A 44 -7.86 7.55 -10.55
CA TYR A 44 -7.32 8.65 -11.33
C TYR A 44 -7.31 8.33 -12.83
N GLU A 45 -8.04 9.10 -13.63
CA GLU A 45 -8.28 8.82 -15.04
C GLU A 45 -7.00 8.75 -15.89
N ASP A 46 -5.95 9.47 -15.49
CA ASP A 46 -4.69 9.49 -16.23
C ASP A 46 -3.98 8.11 -16.23
N LEU A 47 -4.28 7.23 -15.26
CA LEU A 47 -3.80 5.85 -15.29
C LEU A 47 -4.34 5.09 -16.51
N ILE A 48 -5.59 5.38 -16.89
CA ILE A 48 -6.26 4.79 -18.05
C ILE A 48 -5.82 5.50 -19.33
N ARG A 49 -5.80 6.84 -19.34
CA ARG A 49 -5.38 7.64 -20.51
C ARG A 49 -3.96 7.35 -20.95
N ARG A 50 -3.05 7.12 -20.01
CA ARG A 50 -1.65 6.77 -20.26
C ARG A 50 -1.43 5.27 -20.50
N GLN A 51 -2.50 4.48 -20.53
CA GLN A 51 -2.51 3.03 -20.75
C GLN A 51 -1.73 2.24 -19.70
N PHE A 52 -1.61 2.75 -18.48
CA PHE A 52 -1.07 1.98 -17.34
C PHE A 52 -2.08 0.94 -16.85
N ALA A 53 -3.37 1.23 -16.99
CA ALA A 53 -4.45 0.28 -16.74
C ALA A 53 -5.41 0.24 -17.93
N ALA A 54 -6.16 -0.87 -18.06
CA ALA A 54 -7.21 -0.98 -19.08
C ALA A 54 -8.44 -0.14 -18.70
N ASP A 55 -8.79 -0.13 -17.43
CA ASP A 55 -9.96 0.52 -16.86
C ASP A 55 -9.77 0.73 -15.34
N ALA A 56 -10.73 1.42 -14.71
CA ALA A 56 -10.72 1.68 -13.28
C ALA A 56 -10.84 0.41 -12.44
N GLU A 57 -11.65 -0.55 -12.89
CA GLU A 57 -11.86 -1.83 -12.20
C GLU A 57 -10.53 -2.60 -12.07
N SER A 58 -9.74 -2.66 -13.13
CA SER A 58 -8.42 -3.28 -13.13
C SER A 58 -7.49 -2.62 -12.09
N VAL A 59 -7.51 -1.30 -11.96
CA VAL A 59 -6.71 -0.59 -10.94
C VAL A 59 -7.13 -1.02 -9.53
N LEU A 60 -8.43 -1.03 -9.26
CA LEU A 60 -8.97 -1.44 -7.96
C LEU A 60 -8.60 -2.90 -7.65
N THR A 61 -8.84 -3.81 -8.59
CA THR A 61 -8.53 -5.24 -8.44
C THR A 61 -7.05 -5.46 -8.19
N TRP A 62 -6.17 -4.85 -8.97
CA TRP A 62 -4.73 -4.99 -8.78
C TRP A 62 -4.31 -4.43 -7.44
N HIS A 63 -4.69 -3.19 -7.11
CA HIS A 63 -4.30 -2.55 -5.86
C HIS A 63 -4.72 -3.37 -4.63
N ALA A 64 -5.96 -3.88 -4.62
CA ALA A 64 -6.45 -4.76 -3.58
C ALA A 64 -5.64 -6.06 -3.49
N ALA A 65 -5.34 -6.69 -4.64
CA ALA A 65 -4.56 -7.92 -4.67
C ALA A 65 -3.13 -7.76 -4.13
N TYR A 66 -2.41 -6.67 -4.47
CA TYR A 66 -1.07 -6.44 -3.94
C TYR A 66 -1.07 -6.14 -2.44
N ASN A 67 -2.05 -5.37 -1.96
CA ASN A 67 -2.20 -5.14 -0.52
C ASN A 67 -2.52 -6.44 0.23
N GLU A 68 -3.34 -7.32 -0.36
CA GLU A 68 -3.63 -8.63 0.24
C GLU A 68 -2.39 -9.53 0.31
N ILE A 69 -1.58 -9.56 -0.76
CA ILE A 69 -0.31 -10.28 -0.74
C ILE A 69 0.62 -9.74 0.35
N ALA A 70 0.67 -8.42 0.51
CA ALA A 70 1.47 -7.81 1.58
C ALA A 70 0.97 -8.24 2.96
N ARG A 71 -0.34 -8.31 3.20
CA ARG A 71 -0.92 -8.83 4.45
C ARG A 71 -0.54 -10.27 4.73
N GLU A 72 -0.76 -11.13 3.74
CA GLU A 72 -0.49 -12.57 3.85
C GLU A 72 0.99 -12.84 4.16
N VAL A 73 1.91 -12.09 3.54
CA VAL A 73 3.35 -12.25 3.79
C VAL A 73 3.75 -11.63 5.13
N ALA A 74 3.23 -10.45 5.48
CA ALA A 74 3.64 -9.73 6.68
C ALA A 74 3.23 -10.42 7.99
N GLY A 75 2.07 -11.08 8.01
CA GLY A 75 1.47 -11.61 9.23
C GLY A 75 1.24 -10.50 10.25
N GLU A 76 1.77 -10.66 11.47
CA GLU A 76 1.64 -9.67 12.55
C GLU A 76 2.53 -8.44 12.35
N ASN A 77 3.57 -8.50 11.50
CA ASN A 77 4.52 -7.40 11.28
C ASN A 77 4.06 -6.47 10.15
N LEU A 78 2.87 -5.90 10.28
CA LEU A 78 2.22 -5.09 9.26
C LEU A 78 1.73 -3.73 9.77
N VAL A 79 1.90 -2.69 8.95
CA VAL A 79 1.21 -1.41 9.08
C VAL A 79 0.16 -1.28 7.99
N GLU A 80 -1.10 -1.26 8.40
CA GLU A 80 -2.28 -1.20 7.54
C GLU A 80 -2.62 0.23 7.08
N VAL A 81 -1.71 0.87 6.34
CA VAL A 81 -1.90 2.24 5.83
C VAL A 81 -3.13 2.36 4.92
N ALA A 82 -3.36 1.37 4.05
CA ALA A 82 -4.54 1.31 3.19
C ALA A 82 -5.83 1.39 4.02
N HIS A 83 -5.97 0.49 4.99
CA HIS A 83 -7.14 0.42 5.88
C HIS A 83 -7.31 1.72 6.69
N ASN A 84 -6.21 2.24 7.26
CA ASN A 84 -6.25 3.46 8.06
C ASN A 84 -6.74 4.67 7.26
N ILE A 85 -6.46 4.74 5.95
CA ILE A 85 -6.94 5.80 5.07
C ILE A 85 -8.40 5.53 4.67
N GLU A 86 -8.74 4.31 4.27
CA GLU A 86 -10.10 3.95 3.84
C GLU A 86 -11.14 4.08 4.95
N ALA A 87 -10.73 3.97 6.21
CA ALA A 87 -11.57 4.14 7.40
C ALA A 87 -11.89 5.61 7.74
N LEU A 88 -11.27 6.59 7.06
CA LEU A 88 -11.49 8.01 7.30
C LEU A 88 -12.68 8.54 6.49
N GLU A 89 -13.20 9.70 6.92
CA GLU A 89 -14.19 10.43 6.13
C GLU A 89 -13.54 11.05 4.88
N THR A 90 -14.33 11.24 3.82
CA THR A 90 -13.83 11.74 2.53
C THR A 90 -13.06 13.07 2.66
N GLU A 91 -13.46 13.98 3.56
CA GLU A 91 -12.78 15.26 3.75
C GLU A 91 -11.39 15.08 4.40
N GLU A 92 -11.27 14.16 5.36
CA GLU A 92 -10.00 13.83 5.99
C GLU A 92 -9.06 13.15 4.98
N ILE A 93 -9.61 12.26 4.15
CA ILE A 93 -8.87 11.62 3.06
C ILE A 93 -8.30 12.67 2.11
N ARG A 94 -9.08 13.69 1.71
CA ARG A 94 -8.60 14.77 0.84
C ARG A 94 -7.48 15.61 1.46
N ALA A 95 -7.41 15.68 2.79
CA ALA A 95 -6.30 16.34 3.48
C ALA A 95 -5.02 15.47 3.47
N LEU A 96 -5.14 14.14 3.48
CA LEU A 96 -4.02 13.21 3.59
C LEU A 96 -3.53 12.64 2.26
N VAL A 97 -4.38 12.53 1.25
CA VAL A 97 -4.07 11.89 -0.04
C VAL A 97 -4.24 12.89 -1.17
N GLN A 98 -3.32 12.87 -2.13
CA GLN A 98 -3.38 13.67 -3.34
C GLN A 98 -4.58 13.28 -4.20
N ALA A 99 -4.88 14.10 -5.20
CA ALA A 99 -6.02 13.89 -6.11
C ALA A 99 -5.93 12.57 -6.91
N ASP A 100 -4.76 11.94 -6.98
CA ASP A 100 -4.60 10.63 -7.62
C ASP A 100 -5.06 9.45 -6.75
N GLY A 101 -5.38 9.71 -5.47
CA GLY A 101 -5.92 8.73 -4.55
C GLY A 101 -4.91 7.74 -3.99
N VAL A 102 -3.60 7.91 -4.23
CA VAL A 102 -2.56 6.99 -3.74
C VAL A 102 -1.32 7.68 -3.19
N HIS A 103 -0.94 8.86 -3.68
CA HIS A 103 0.21 9.57 -3.14
C HIS A 103 -0.18 10.41 -1.93
N PRO A 104 0.59 10.39 -0.83
CA PRO A 104 0.28 11.21 0.33
C PRO A 104 0.56 12.69 0.07
N THR A 105 -0.19 13.56 0.75
CA THR A 105 0.19 14.97 0.94
C THR A 105 1.30 15.07 1.99
N HIS A 106 1.72 16.29 2.35
CA HIS A 106 2.61 16.49 3.51
C HIS A 106 1.97 15.95 4.79
N ALA A 107 0.72 16.31 5.07
CA ALA A 107 -0.02 15.82 6.23
C ALA A 107 -0.22 14.29 6.18
N GLY A 108 -0.46 13.73 4.99
CA GLY A 108 -0.51 12.28 4.79
C GLY A 108 0.81 11.59 5.10
N THR A 109 1.92 12.18 4.70
CA THR A 109 3.26 11.66 5.00
C THR A 109 3.52 11.66 6.51
N GLU A 110 3.15 12.73 7.21
CA GLU A 110 3.22 12.79 8.68
C GLU A 110 2.32 11.73 9.35
N ALA A 111 1.12 11.51 8.83
CA ALA A 111 0.21 10.48 9.35
C ALA A 111 0.80 9.07 9.16
N ILE A 112 1.29 8.75 7.96
CA ILE A 112 1.95 7.48 7.65
C ILE A 112 3.19 7.29 8.53
N ALA A 113 4.02 8.33 8.70
CA ALA A 113 5.19 8.26 9.55
C ALA A 113 4.81 7.92 11.00
N ARG A 114 3.73 8.49 11.54
CA ARG A 114 3.22 8.12 12.87
C ARG A 114 2.81 6.65 12.94
N TRP A 115 2.03 6.16 11.97
CA TRP A 115 1.62 4.75 11.95
C TRP A 115 2.80 3.79 11.84
N VAL A 116 3.79 4.12 11.01
CA VAL A 116 5.02 3.34 10.89
C VAL A 116 5.83 3.37 12.19
N CYS A 117 5.99 4.53 12.83
CA CYS A 117 6.67 4.62 14.12
C CYS A 117 5.99 3.77 15.20
N GLU A 118 4.66 3.71 15.23
CA GLU A 118 3.95 2.80 16.16
C GLU A 118 4.18 1.33 15.80
N GLY A 119 4.14 0.96 14.53
CA GLY A 119 4.46 -0.41 14.09
C GLY A 119 5.89 -0.82 14.42
N VAL A 120 6.86 0.09 14.28
CA VAL A 120 8.27 -0.16 14.62
C VAL A 120 8.42 -0.50 16.11
N LYS A 121 7.68 0.17 17.01
CA LYS A 121 7.71 -0.14 18.45
C LYS A 121 7.17 -1.53 18.78
N GLN A 122 6.38 -2.14 17.90
CA GLN A 122 5.82 -3.48 18.13
C GLN A 122 6.79 -4.59 17.69
N VAL A 123 7.65 -4.31 16.70
CA VAL A 123 8.59 -5.28 16.14
C VAL A 123 10.01 -5.17 16.70
N LEU A 124 10.32 -4.04 17.35
CA LEU A 124 11.57 -3.86 18.07
C LEU A 124 11.45 -4.35 19.52
N PRO A 125 12.44 -5.09 20.05
CA PRO A 125 12.49 -5.53 21.44
C PRO A 125 12.75 -4.40 22.44
#